data_AF-A0A453JJL5-F1
#
_entry.id   AF-A0A453JJL5-F1
#
_cell.length_a   1.000
_cell.length_b   1.000
_cell.length_c   1.000
_cell.angle_alpha   90.00
_cell.angle_beta   90.00
_cell.angle_gamma   90.00
#
_symmetry.space_group_name_H-M   'P 1'
#
loop_
_entity.id
_entity.type
_entity.pdbx_description
1 polymer ?
#
loop_
_entity_poly.entity_id
_entity_poly.type
_entity_poly.pdbx_seq_one_letter_code
_entity_poly.pdbx_strand_id
1 'polypeptide(L)'
;DKEHLAFAAQILSVSGRRPDVVLLTETGIAGGTARSMPASSLRDIWTGAALGHGIECADIGAIAGDEAPNVNIDHLTPTAGTDKPAPMLIGCGAAPFSCDLMKAASRLLRRADGGGAARGGLICVTGSMHMVAAVLQQLEQ
;
A
#
# COMPACT_ATOMS: atom_id res chain seq x y z
N ASP A 1 -7.53 -15.37 -6.35
CA ASP A 1 -7.86 -15.80 -4.97
C ASP A 1 -9.09 -15.03 -4.52
N LYS A 2 -10.11 -15.72 -4.00
CA LYS A 2 -11.41 -15.10 -3.67
C LYS A 2 -11.39 -14.39 -2.31
N GLU A 3 -10.56 -14.87 -1.39
CA GLU A 3 -10.46 -14.33 -0.03
C GLU A 3 -9.74 -12.98 -0.05
N HIS A 4 -8.61 -12.89 -0.76
CA HIS A 4 -7.87 -11.63 -0.93
C HIS A 4 -8.69 -10.57 -1.67
N LEU A 5 -9.48 -10.96 -2.66
CA LEU A 5 -10.38 -10.05 -3.37
C LEU A 5 -11.51 -9.54 -2.46
N ALA A 6 -12.17 -10.44 -1.72
CA ALA A 6 -13.21 -10.07 -0.78
C ALA A 6 -12.68 -9.14 0.31
N PHE A 7 -11.48 -9.41 0.83
CA PHE A 7 -10.80 -8.55 1.79
C PHE A 7 -10.52 -7.16 1.22
N ALA A 8 -9.91 -7.06 0.02
CA ALA A 8 -9.62 -5.78 -0.62
C ALA A 8 -10.92 -4.98 -0.87
N ALA A 9 -11.95 -5.63 -1.44
CA ALA A 9 -13.25 -5.01 -1.67
C ALA A 9 -13.89 -4.52 -0.36
N GLN A 10 -13.80 -5.31 0.72
CA GLN A 10 -14.32 -4.92 2.03
C GLN A 10 -13.59 -3.69 2.58
N ILE A 11 -12.25 -3.63 2.53
CA ILE A 11 -11.50 -2.46 2.98
C ILE A 11 -11.85 -1.22 2.16
N LEU A 12 -11.99 -1.36 0.84
CA LEU A 12 -12.36 -0.25 -0.04
C LEU A 12 -13.82 0.20 0.13
N SER A 13 -14.72 -0.70 0.55
CA SER A 13 -16.15 -0.43 0.74
C SER A 13 -16.52 0.07 2.14
N VAL A 14 -15.95 -0.53 3.18
CA VAL A 14 -16.45 -0.43 4.57
C VAL A 14 -15.82 0.72 5.34
N SER A 15 -14.60 1.14 4.99
CA SER A 15 -13.81 1.97 5.90
C SER A 15 -14.26 3.42 6.05
N GLY A 16 -15.19 3.94 5.23
CA GLY A 16 -15.54 5.38 5.17
C GLY A 16 -14.36 6.31 4.81
N ARG A 17 -13.15 5.75 4.81
CA ARG A 17 -11.85 6.33 4.58
C ARG A 17 -11.03 5.30 3.81
N ARG A 18 -10.81 5.57 2.53
CA ARG A 18 -9.96 4.77 1.66
C ARG A 18 -8.50 4.81 2.14
N PRO A 19 -7.73 3.71 2.05
CA PRO A 19 -6.28 3.78 2.19
C PRO A 19 -5.67 4.78 1.21
N ASP A 20 -4.64 5.47 1.67
CA ASP A 20 -3.82 6.35 0.83
C ASP A 20 -2.64 5.56 0.24
N VAL A 21 -2.11 4.60 1.02
CA VAL A 21 -1.07 3.66 0.60
C VAL A 21 -1.48 2.24 0.97
N VAL A 22 -1.32 1.29 0.04
CA VAL A 22 -1.43 -0.14 0.26
C VAL A 22 -0.05 -0.78 0.08
N LEU A 23 0.45 -1.40 1.13
CA LEU A 23 1.72 -2.12 1.18
C LEU A 23 1.44 -3.63 1.10
N LEU A 24 1.84 -4.21 -0.01
CA LEU A 24 1.68 -5.63 -0.30
C LEU A 24 2.94 -6.39 0.09
N THR A 25 2.83 -7.31 1.03
CA THR A 25 3.97 -8.07 1.56
C THR A 25 3.94 -9.49 1.03
N GLU A 26 5.08 -9.96 0.55
CA GLU A 26 5.29 -11.36 0.20
C GLU A 26 6.40 -11.98 1.06
N THR A 27 6.37 -13.30 1.23
CA THR A 27 7.46 -14.05 1.87
C THR A 27 7.96 -15.13 0.94
N GLY A 28 9.26 -15.09 0.61
CA GLY A 28 9.95 -16.22 -0.01
C GLY A 28 10.23 -17.28 1.03
N ILE A 29 9.36 -18.28 1.18
CA ILE A 29 9.70 -19.44 2.01
C ILE A 29 10.67 -20.31 1.22
N ALA A 30 11.92 -20.38 1.66
CA ALA A 30 12.91 -21.28 1.09
C ALA A 30 12.42 -22.74 1.23
N GLY A 31 12.19 -23.41 0.10
CA GLY A 31 12.14 -24.88 0.06
C GLY A 31 10.79 -25.57 0.24
N GLY A 32 9.65 -24.89 0.07
CA GLY A 32 8.37 -25.61 0.11
C GLY A 32 7.21 -24.80 -0.41
N THR A 33 6.26 -25.49 -1.04
CA THR A 33 4.98 -25.04 -1.59
C THR A 33 4.14 -24.33 -0.53
N ALA A 34 4.51 -23.11 -0.18
CA ALA A 34 3.80 -22.32 0.83
C ALA A 34 2.75 -21.46 0.14
N ARG A 35 1.58 -21.41 0.77
CA ARG A 35 0.34 -20.70 0.39
C ARG A 35 0.49 -19.17 0.29
N SER A 36 1.63 -18.66 -0.16
CA SER A 36 1.88 -17.24 -0.34
C SER A 36 1.55 -16.86 -1.78
N MET A 37 0.59 -15.94 -1.92
CA MET A 37 0.36 -15.28 -3.19
C MET A 37 1.53 -14.34 -3.51
N PRO A 38 2.04 -14.31 -4.76
CA PRO A 38 3.05 -13.33 -5.17
C PRO A 38 2.53 -11.90 -4.98
N ALA A 39 3.41 -10.95 -4.65
CA ALA A 39 3.04 -9.55 -4.49
C ALA A 39 2.43 -8.97 -5.77
N SER A 40 2.86 -9.42 -6.95
CA SER A 40 2.25 -9.06 -8.24
C SER A 40 0.78 -9.49 -8.34
N SER A 41 0.44 -10.69 -7.87
CA SER A 41 -0.95 -11.17 -7.87
C SER A 41 -1.80 -10.42 -6.84
N LEU A 42 -1.25 -10.11 -5.66
CA LEU A 42 -1.93 -9.24 -4.69
C LEU A 42 -2.19 -7.86 -5.29
N ARG A 43 -1.22 -7.29 -6.00
CA ARG A 43 -1.31 -6.00 -6.67
C ARG A 43 -2.43 -5.99 -7.71
N ASP A 44 -2.52 -7.02 -8.54
CA ASP A 44 -3.60 -7.14 -9.53
C ASP A 44 -4.97 -7.22 -8.86
N ILE A 45 -5.09 -7.95 -7.75
CA ILE A 45 -6.33 -8.05 -6.97
C ILE A 45 -6.73 -6.68 -6.41
N TRP A 46 -5.79 -5.96 -5.78
CA TRP A 46 -6.05 -4.65 -5.19
C TRP A 46 -6.37 -3.60 -6.25
N THR A 47 -5.67 -3.63 -7.38
CA THR A 47 -5.95 -2.75 -8.53
C THR A 47 -7.32 -3.03 -9.12
N GLY A 48 -7.68 -4.30 -9.31
CA GLY A 48 -8.99 -4.72 -9.82
C GLY A 48 -10.13 -4.34 -8.87
N ALA A 49 -9.95 -4.55 -7.56
CA ALA A 49 -10.93 -4.15 -6.55
C ALA A 49 -11.14 -2.63 -6.56
N ALA A 50 -10.06 -1.86 -6.57
CA ALA A 50 -10.12 -0.40 -6.64
C ALA A 50 -10.82 0.10 -7.90
N LEU A 51 -10.50 -0.47 -9.06
CA LEU A 51 -11.20 -0.17 -10.31
C LEU A 51 -12.70 -0.44 -10.21
N GLY A 52 -13.10 -1.56 -9.60
CA GLY A 52 -14.51 -1.89 -9.33
C GLY A 52 -15.24 -0.88 -8.44
N HIS A 53 -14.50 -0.09 -7.65
CA HIS A 53 -15.01 0.98 -6.81
C HIS A 53 -14.80 2.39 -7.39
N GLY A 54 -14.31 2.52 -8.63
CA GLY A 54 -14.03 3.81 -9.26
C GLY A 54 -12.83 4.55 -8.64
N ILE A 55 -11.95 3.83 -7.97
CA ILE A 55 -10.77 4.36 -7.28
C ILE A 55 -9.57 4.29 -8.23
N GLU A 56 -9.01 5.45 -8.54
CA GLU A 56 -7.74 5.52 -9.27
C GLU A 56 -6.59 5.02 -8.40
N CYS A 57 -5.74 4.17 -8.98
CA CYS A 57 -4.56 3.62 -8.32
C CYS A 57 -3.30 3.95 -9.10
N ALA A 58 -2.22 4.19 -8.38
CA ALA A 58 -0.88 4.29 -8.95
C ALA A 58 0.01 3.21 -8.35
N ASP A 59 0.59 2.40 -9.22
CA ASP A 59 1.59 1.43 -8.82
C ASP A 59 2.94 2.12 -8.66
N ILE A 60 3.53 1.98 -7.47
CA ILE A 60 4.82 2.59 -7.13
C ILE A 60 5.95 1.55 -7.04
N GLY A 61 5.70 0.33 -7.49
CA GLY A 61 6.66 -0.75 -7.55
C GLY A 61 7.11 -1.29 -6.19
N ALA A 62 8.28 -1.89 -6.18
CA ALA A 62 8.91 -2.38 -4.96
C ALA A 62 9.40 -1.20 -4.10
N ILE A 63 9.01 -1.19 -2.83
CA ILE A 63 9.48 -0.22 -1.85
C ILE A 63 10.55 -0.91 -1.00
N ALA A 64 11.80 -0.51 -1.19
CA ALA A 64 12.94 -1.05 -0.47
C ALA A 64 13.67 0.07 0.26
N GLY A 65 13.75 -0.01 1.60
CA GLY A 65 14.68 0.79 2.39
C GLY A 65 14.52 2.32 2.30
N ASP A 66 15.63 3.02 2.57
CA ASP A 66 15.68 4.48 2.71
C ASP A 66 15.52 5.24 1.38
N GLU A 67 15.64 4.55 0.24
CA GLU A 67 15.27 5.08 -1.05
C GLU A 67 13.75 5.00 -1.20
N ALA A 68 13.07 6.12 -0.92
CA ALA A 68 11.71 6.31 -1.42
C ALA A 68 11.74 5.96 -2.92
N PRO A 69 10.79 5.13 -3.43
CA PRO A 69 10.83 4.74 -4.82
C PRO A 69 10.97 6.01 -5.67
N ASN A 70 11.90 6.02 -6.63
CA ASN A 70 12.14 7.13 -7.57
C ASN A 70 10.93 7.43 -8.48
N VAL A 71 9.74 6.96 -8.08
CA VAL A 71 8.48 7.27 -8.68
C VAL A 71 8.23 8.75 -8.42
N ASN A 72 8.19 9.51 -9.51
CA ASN A 72 7.78 10.88 -9.50
C ASN A 72 6.29 10.95 -9.08
N ILE A 73 6.06 11.03 -7.77
CA ILE A 73 4.74 11.14 -7.18
C ILE A 73 4.20 12.57 -7.22
N ASP A 74 4.95 13.54 -7.77
CA ASP A 74 4.47 14.92 -7.89
C ASP A 74 3.23 14.99 -8.78
N HIS A 75 3.12 14.11 -9.79
CA HIS A 75 1.93 13.93 -10.62
C HIS A 75 0.75 13.24 -9.92
N LEU A 76 0.98 12.65 -8.74
CA LEU A 76 -0.01 11.95 -7.93
C LEU A 76 -0.56 12.85 -6.81
N THR A 77 -0.01 14.06 -6.65
CA THR A 77 -0.63 15.08 -5.82
C THR A 77 -1.90 15.60 -6.52
N PRO A 78 -3.00 15.87 -5.80
CA PRO A 78 -4.12 16.58 -6.39
C PRO A 78 -3.62 17.90 -6.96
N THR A 79 -3.77 18.10 -8.27
CA THR A 79 -3.52 19.41 -8.86
C THR A 79 -4.39 20.44 -8.17
N ALA A 80 -3.78 21.51 -7.66
CA ALA A 80 -4.52 22.60 -7.02
C ALA A 80 -5.63 23.10 -7.98
N GLY A 81 -6.89 22.95 -7.56
CA GLY A 81 -8.06 23.34 -8.36
C GLY A 81 -8.86 22.21 -9.00
N THR A 82 -8.45 20.94 -8.86
CA THR A 82 -9.28 19.79 -9.27
C THR A 82 -9.96 19.15 -8.07
N ASP A 83 -11.28 18.92 -8.14
CA ASP A 83 -12.08 18.24 -7.10
C ASP A 83 -11.84 16.72 -7.04
N LYS A 84 -10.81 16.23 -7.76
CA LYS A 84 -10.50 14.81 -7.90
C LYS A 84 -9.61 14.36 -6.73
N PRO A 85 -9.98 13.30 -6.00
CA PRO A 85 -9.15 12.76 -4.93
C PRO A 85 -7.83 12.23 -5.49
N ALA A 86 -6.76 12.30 -4.70
CA ALA A 86 -5.47 11.69 -5.02
C ALA A 86 -5.64 10.19 -5.37
N PRO A 87 -4.84 9.61 -6.27
CA PRO A 87 -4.83 8.18 -6.50
C PRO A 87 -4.37 7.43 -5.23
N MET A 88 -4.90 6.23 -5.01
CA MET A 88 -4.40 5.31 -4.00
C MET A 88 -3.06 4.72 -4.47
N LEU A 89 -2.03 4.77 -3.64
CA LEU A 89 -0.72 4.22 -3.98
C LEU A 89 -0.67 2.73 -3.62
N ILE A 90 -0.19 1.89 -4.53
CA ILE A 90 0.00 0.45 -4.28
C ILE A 90 1.49 0.14 -4.47
N GLY A 91 2.14 -0.35 -3.42
CA GLY A 91 3.54 -0.74 -3.46
C GLY A 91 3.77 -2.12 -2.87
N CYS A 92 4.80 -2.79 -3.36
CA CYS A 92 5.20 -4.12 -2.89
C CYS A 92 6.37 -3.99 -1.92
N GLY A 93 6.22 -4.47 -0.69
CA GLY A 93 7.31 -4.60 0.26
C GLY A 93 8.17 -5.82 -0.07
N ALA A 94 9.49 -5.63 -0.18
CA ALA A 94 10.42 -6.74 -0.27
C ALA A 94 10.61 -7.40 1.10
N ALA A 95 10.88 -8.71 1.12
CA ALA A 95 11.27 -9.42 2.34
C ALA A 95 12.78 -9.25 2.61
N PRO A 96 13.20 -9.15 3.90
CA PRO A 96 12.38 -9.08 5.11
C PRO A 96 11.72 -7.71 5.33
N PHE A 97 10.59 -7.67 6.06
CA PHE A 97 9.91 -6.42 6.40
C PHE A 97 10.82 -5.57 7.28
N SER A 98 10.94 -4.28 6.98
CA SER A 98 11.75 -3.33 7.76
C SER A 98 10.96 -2.08 8.14
N CYS A 99 11.34 -1.44 9.24
CA CYS A 99 10.81 -0.13 9.62
C CYS A 99 10.94 0.91 8.50
N ASP A 100 11.92 0.76 7.62
CA ASP A 100 12.15 1.69 6.52
C ASP A 100 11.03 1.67 5.48
N LEU A 101 10.33 0.55 5.33
CA LEU A 101 9.13 0.45 4.50
C LEU A 101 8.00 1.34 5.05
N MET A 102 7.80 1.36 6.36
CA MET A 102 6.84 2.27 7.01
C MET A 102 7.28 3.73 6.91
N LYS A 103 8.58 4.03 7.06
CA LYS A 103 9.12 5.38 6.87
C LYS A 103 8.93 5.86 5.42
N ALA A 104 9.15 4.99 4.44
CA ALA A 104 8.93 5.28 3.03
C ALA A 104 7.45 5.59 2.76
N ALA A 105 6.53 4.74 3.19
CA ALA A 105 5.09 4.99 3.07
C ALA A 105 4.66 6.29 3.76
N SER A 106 5.18 6.56 4.96
CA SER A 106 4.93 7.82 5.69
C SER A 106 5.46 9.06 4.95
N ARG A 107 6.62 8.95 4.29
CA ARG A 107 7.16 10.02 3.42
C ARG A 107 6.28 10.25 2.19
N LEU A 108 5.72 9.19 1.59
CA LEU A 108 4.80 9.30 0.45
C LEU A 108 3.53 10.05 0.85
N LEU A 109 2.95 9.73 2.01
CA LEU A 109 1.78 10.46 2.54
C LEU A 109 2.08 11.96 2.74
N ARG A 110 3.23 12.28 3.35
CA ARG A 110 3.61 13.68 3.59
C ARG A 110 3.82 14.49 2.30
N ARG A 111 4.29 13.84 1.24
CA ARG A 111 4.48 14.48 -0.07
C ARG A 111 3.14 14.70 -0.79
N ALA A 112 2.18 13.78 -0.62
CA ALA A 112 0.86 13.90 -1.21
C ALA A 112 0.03 15.08 -0.63
N ASP A 113 0.26 15.46 0.63
CA ASP A 113 -0.54 16.47 1.36
C ASP A 113 -0.14 17.94 1.10
N GLY A 114 0.85 18.23 0.25
CA GLY A 114 1.15 19.60 -0.24
C GLY A 114 1.41 20.68 0.83
N GLY A 115 1.71 20.31 2.07
CA GLY A 115 1.94 21.25 3.19
C GLY A 115 0.67 21.84 3.83
N GLY A 116 -0.52 21.37 3.47
CA GLY A 116 -1.79 21.74 4.11
C GLY A 116 -2.06 20.97 5.41
N ALA A 117 -3.07 21.42 6.18
CA ALA A 117 -3.43 20.84 7.48
C ALA A 117 -3.52 19.30 7.44
N ALA A 118 -2.68 18.64 8.25
CA ALA A 118 -2.39 17.21 8.19
C ALA A 118 -3.64 16.34 8.30
N ARG A 119 -4.17 15.89 7.17
CA ARG A 119 -5.21 14.86 7.14
C ARG A 119 -4.52 13.52 7.31
N GLY A 120 -4.11 13.19 8.54
CA GLY A 120 -3.19 12.08 8.82
C GLY A 120 -3.51 10.80 8.03
N GLY A 121 -2.68 10.42 7.06
CA GLY A 121 -2.99 9.42 6.05
C GLY A 121 -3.13 7.97 6.56
N LEU A 122 -3.80 7.13 5.78
CA LEU A 122 -4.07 5.73 6.10
C LEU A 122 -3.17 4.79 5.29
N ILE A 123 -2.37 3.98 5.98
CA ILE A 123 -1.54 2.92 5.40
C ILE A 123 -2.22 1.57 5.66
N CYS A 124 -2.51 0.81 4.61
CA CYS A 124 -2.94 -0.58 4.71
C CYS A 124 -1.73 -1.49 4.46
N VAL A 125 -1.43 -2.41 5.37
CA VAL A 125 -0.42 -3.46 5.15
C VAL A 125 -1.12 -4.80 5.06
N THR A 126 -0.86 -5.56 4.00
CA THR A 126 -1.53 -6.85 3.75
C THR A 126 -0.63 -7.81 2.98
N GLY A 127 -1.04 -9.07 2.87
CA GLY A 127 -0.26 -10.15 2.27
C GLY A 127 0.12 -11.21 3.30
N SER A 128 1.41 -11.55 3.43
CA SER A 128 1.86 -12.60 4.35
C SER A 128 1.62 -12.22 5.81
N MET A 129 0.84 -13.03 6.53
CA MET A 129 0.54 -12.82 7.96
C MET A 129 1.80 -12.71 8.82
N HIS A 130 2.86 -13.46 8.50
CA HIS A 130 4.14 -13.39 9.21
C HIS A 130 4.79 -12.00 9.10
N MET A 131 4.67 -11.37 7.93
CA MET A 131 5.20 -10.03 7.70
C MET A 131 4.31 -8.97 8.35
N VAL A 132 2.99 -9.13 8.27
CA VAL A 132 2.02 -8.27 8.97
C VAL A 132 2.28 -8.28 10.48
N ALA A 133 2.52 -9.45 11.07
CA ALA A 133 2.87 -9.58 12.49
C ALA A 133 4.20 -8.88 12.82
N ALA A 134 5.21 -8.98 11.95
CA ALA A 134 6.48 -8.27 12.12
C ALA A 134 6.31 -6.74 12.11
N VAL A 135 5.37 -6.22 11.31
CA VAL A 135 5.02 -4.78 11.33
C VAL A 135 4.47 -4.38 12.69
N LEU A 136 3.50 -5.15 13.20
CA LEU A 136 2.83 -4.84 14.47
C LEU A 136 3.84 -4.83 15.63
N GLN A 137 4.74 -5.80 15.67
CA GLN A 137 5.80 -5.86 16.68
C GLN A 137 6.75 -4.66 16.65
N GLN A 138 6.94 -4.04 15.49
CA GLN A 138 7.77 -2.83 15.34
C GLN A 138 7.04 -1.54 15.70
N LEU A 139 5.70 -1.54 15.66
CA LEU A 139 4.87 -0.39 16.06
C LEU A 139 4.62 -0.34 17.57
N GLU A 140 4.79 -1.45 18.29
CA GLU A 140 4.65 -1.55 19.75
C GLU A 140 5.91 -1.11 20.52
N GLN A 141 6.95 -0.61 19.83
CA GLN A 141 8.21 -0.12 20.40
C GLN A 141 8.35 1.39 20.23
#